data_AF-A0A962QRY0-F1
#
_entry.id   AF-A0A962QRY0-F1
#
_cell.length_a   1.000
_cell.length_b   1.000
_cell.length_c   1.000
_cell.angle_alpha   90.00
_cell.angle_beta   90.00
_cell.angle_gamma   90.00
#
_symmetry.space_group_name_H-M   'P 1'
#
loop_
_entity.id
_entity.type
_entity.pdbx_description
1 polymer ?
#
loop_
_entity_poly.entity_id
_entity_poly.type
_entity_poly.pdbx_seq_one_letter_code
_entity_poly.pdbx_strand_id
1 'polypeptide(L)'
;MSMPPADLSYLRERLRELATLVQETWESSCRDPQDADDPRPTGDALLQLIDMLDHLQSDAHAPGISPAELNTLSEYGLQLLSELAGTASRLDHPTLAAEIEHLSFPYALWIARHGGEIRRLESVVNALAHFANQSSSPETMASLYCQCCELIDATSPAAEEGPAGNPRNPWRLLLVNRAIVATRSLNAEFMEPAFNAIVELLPNDAERFFAEGMEQMAVIDYPEHVRAVVRRYYLAHAVPRRLH
;
A
#
# COMPACT_ATOMS: atom_id res chain seq x y z
N MET A 1 12.22 9.90 7.40
CA MET A 1 12.11 9.76 5.93
C MET A 1 10.90 10.58 5.48
N SER A 2 10.99 11.30 4.37
CA SER A 2 9.81 11.98 3.79
C SER A 2 8.98 10.97 3.03
N MET A 3 7.66 11.08 3.10
CA MET A 3 6.77 10.26 2.27
C MET A 3 7.00 10.56 0.79
N PRO A 4 7.01 9.55 -0.10
CA PRO A 4 7.07 9.78 -1.53
C PRO A 4 5.82 10.54 -2.00
N PRO A 5 5.97 11.58 -2.85
CA PRO A 5 4.81 12.25 -3.43
C PRO A 5 4.11 11.33 -4.44
N ALA A 6 2.78 11.34 -4.45
CA ALA A 6 1.97 10.71 -5.50
C ALA A 6 1.92 11.63 -6.72
N ASP A 7 3.04 11.74 -7.41
CA ASP A 7 3.26 12.62 -8.56
C ASP A 7 3.93 11.83 -9.70
N LEU A 8 3.46 12.03 -10.94
CA LEU A 8 3.96 11.30 -12.10
C LEU A 8 5.40 11.66 -12.45
N SER A 9 5.85 12.90 -12.20
CA SER A 9 7.24 13.29 -12.45
C SER A 9 8.19 12.57 -11.49
N TYR A 10 7.82 12.50 -10.21
CA TYR A 10 8.55 11.70 -9.21
C TYR A 10 8.60 10.22 -9.60
N LEU A 11 7.44 9.63 -9.94
CA LEU A 11 7.36 8.23 -10.36
C LEU A 11 8.25 7.95 -11.57
N ARG A 12 8.20 8.81 -12.59
CA ARG A 12 9.01 8.71 -13.81
C ARG A 12 10.51 8.72 -13.52
N GLU A 13 10.96 9.68 -12.70
CA GLU A 13 12.38 9.81 -12.35
C GLU A 13 12.88 8.58 -11.59
N ARG A 14 12.18 8.19 -10.52
CA ARG A 14 12.54 7.01 -9.72
C ARG A 14 12.49 5.72 -10.51
N LEU A 15 11.46 5.55 -11.33
CA LEU A 15 11.33 4.37 -12.19
C LEU A 15 12.47 4.28 -13.20
N ARG A 16 12.85 5.38 -13.84
CA ARG A 16 13.96 5.40 -14.80
C ARG A 16 15.28 4.99 -14.16
N GLU A 17 15.55 5.50 -12.95
CA GLU A 17 16.74 5.12 -12.19
C GLU A 17 16.73 3.63 -11.86
N LEU A 18 15.64 3.13 -11.27
CA LEU A 18 15.53 1.74 -10.84
C LEU A 18 15.54 0.77 -12.03
N ALA A 19 14.85 1.09 -13.13
CA ALA A 19 14.85 0.27 -14.33
C ALA A 19 16.25 0.18 -14.96
N THR A 20 16.99 1.29 -15.00
CA THR A 20 18.40 1.29 -15.43
C THR A 20 19.24 0.38 -14.55
N LEU A 21 19.11 0.47 -13.22
CA LEU A 21 19.85 -0.39 -12.28
C LEU A 21 19.51 -1.88 -12.45
N VAL A 22 18.23 -2.22 -12.67
CA VAL A 22 17.82 -3.60 -12.96
C VAL A 22 18.48 -4.07 -14.26
N GLN A 23 18.50 -3.23 -15.29
CA GLN A 23 19.11 -3.56 -16.57
C GLN A 23 20.61 -3.80 -16.46
N GLU A 24 21.34 -2.88 -15.81
CA GLU A 24 22.79 -3.02 -15.58
C GLU A 24 23.11 -4.30 -14.78
N THR A 25 22.28 -4.61 -13.79
CA THR A 25 22.40 -5.82 -12.98
C THR A 25 22.15 -7.07 -13.82
N TRP A 26 21.15 -7.05 -14.68
CA TRP A 26 20.83 -8.15 -15.58
C TRP A 26 21.95 -8.38 -16.61
N GLU A 27 22.48 -7.33 -17.23
CA GLU A 27 23.60 -7.40 -18.18
C GLU A 27 24.89 -7.92 -17.52
N SER A 28 25.10 -7.55 -16.25
CA SER A 28 26.24 -8.01 -15.46
C SER A 28 26.06 -9.43 -14.92
N SER A 29 24.84 -9.97 -14.97
CA SER A 29 24.56 -11.32 -14.51
C SER A 29 25.09 -12.33 -15.54
N CYS A 30 25.95 -13.26 -15.11
CA CYS A 30 26.47 -14.35 -15.97
C CYS A 30 25.40 -15.42 -16.30
N ARG A 31 24.12 -15.04 -16.38
CA ARG A 31 23.00 -15.93 -16.68
C ARG A 31 22.99 -16.23 -18.18
N ASP A 32 22.46 -17.40 -18.51
CA ASP A 32 22.25 -17.75 -19.91
C ASP A 32 21.21 -16.77 -20.51
N PRO A 33 21.55 -16.02 -21.59
CA PRO A 33 20.63 -15.09 -22.24
C PRO A 33 19.33 -15.76 -22.75
N GLN A 34 19.29 -17.10 -22.84
CA GLN A 34 18.11 -17.85 -23.24
C GLN A 34 17.16 -18.20 -22.08
N ASP A 35 17.61 -18.16 -20.82
CA ASP A 35 16.83 -18.54 -19.63
C ASP A 35 16.34 -17.34 -18.79
N ALA A 36 16.78 -16.12 -19.12
CA ALA A 36 16.40 -14.91 -18.39
C ALA A 36 15.69 -13.92 -19.32
N ASP A 37 14.40 -13.70 -19.08
CA ASP A 37 13.65 -12.62 -19.75
C ASP A 37 14.35 -11.27 -19.51
N ASP A 38 14.58 -10.56 -20.61
CA ASP A 38 15.14 -9.21 -20.65
C ASP A 38 14.20 -8.23 -19.92
N PRO A 39 14.66 -7.46 -18.90
CA PRO A 39 13.82 -6.53 -18.18
C PRO A 39 13.53 -5.21 -18.92
N ARG A 40 14.25 -4.91 -20.02
CA ARG A 40 14.06 -3.66 -20.78
C ARG A 40 12.62 -3.42 -21.23
N PRO A 41 11.91 -4.40 -21.84
CA PRO A 41 10.54 -4.19 -22.29
C PRO A 41 9.59 -3.81 -21.14
N THR A 42 9.77 -4.40 -19.95
CA THR A 42 8.97 -4.07 -18.77
C THR A 42 9.26 -2.65 -18.27
N GLY A 43 10.54 -2.27 -18.18
CA GLY A 43 10.95 -0.92 -17.80
C GLY A 43 10.45 0.16 -18.79
N ASP A 44 10.59 -0.10 -20.08
CA ASP A 44 10.12 0.78 -21.15
C ASP A 44 8.59 0.91 -21.15
N ALA A 45 7.86 -0.18 -20.95
CA ALA A 45 6.41 -0.17 -20.86
C ALA A 45 5.91 0.67 -19.67
N LEU A 46 6.57 0.57 -18.51
CA LEU A 46 6.24 1.41 -17.35
C LEU A 46 6.48 2.89 -17.63
N LEU A 47 7.61 3.24 -18.26
CA LEU A 47 7.91 4.64 -18.60
C LEU A 47 6.89 5.20 -19.61
N GLN A 48 6.56 4.42 -20.65
CA GLN A 48 5.53 4.78 -21.62
C GLN A 48 4.15 4.95 -20.98
N LEU A 49 3.80 4.10 -20.00
CA LEU A 49 2.56 4.22 -19.26
C LEU A 49 2.50 5.54 -18.47
N ILE A 50 3.59 5.90 -17.78
CA ILE A 50 3.64 7.16 -17.03
C ILE A 50 3.55 8.37 -17.97
N ASP A 51 4.22 8.31 -19.13
CA ASP A 51 4.13 9.35 -20.15
C ASP A 51 2.70 9.47 -20.73
N MET A 52 2.02 8.33 -20.93
CA MET A 52 0.63 8.32 -21.36
C MET A 52 -0.31 8.97 -20.33
N LEU A 53 -0.15 8.64 -19.04
CA LEU A 53 -0.95 9.25 -17.96
C LEU A 53 -0.72 10.77 -17.88
N ASP A 54 0.53 11.21 -18.01
CA ASP A 54 0.92 12.63 -17.97
C ASP A 54 0.34 13.40 -19.15
N HIS A 55 0.37 12.81 -20.34
CA HIS A 55 -0.26 13.38 -21.54
C HIS A 55 -1.78 13.48 -21.40
N LEU A 56 -2.44 12.44 -20.92
CA LEU A 56 -3.90 12.44 -20.74
C LEU A 56 -4.36 13.42 -19.64
N GLN A 57 -3.52 13.65 -18.62
CA GLN A 57 -3.78 14.66 -17.59
C GLN A 57 -3.63 16.09 -18.14
N SER A 58 -2.64 16.31 -19.02
CA SER A 58 -2.28 17.63 -19.54
C SER A 58 -3.18 18.12 -20.68
N ASP A 59 -3.91 17.21 -21.35
CA ASP A 59 -4.77 17.58 -22.48
C ASP A 59 -6.08 18.23 -22.02
N ALA A 60 -6.04 19.55 -21.86
CA ALA A 60 -7.19 20.37 -21.43
C ALA A 60 -8.38 20.34 -22.41
N HIS A 61 -8.19 19.84 -23.64
CA HIS A 61 -9.24 19.78 -24.67
C HIS A 61 -9.75 18.36 -24.92
N ALA A 62 -9.10 17.33 -24.35
CA ALA A 62 -9.60 15.97 -24.41
C ALA A 62 -10.76 15.77 -23.42
N PRO A 63 -11.71 14.87 -23.71
CA PRO A 63 -12.48 14.28 -22.63
C PRO A 63 -11.48 13.67 -21.66
N GLY A 64 -11.45 14.12 -20.39
CA GLY A 64 -10.51 13.62 -19.39
C GLY A 64 -10.52 12.09 -19.31
N ILE A 65 -9.46 11.51 -18.72
CA ILE A 65 -9.24 10.06 -18.66
C ILE A 65 -10.54 9.35 -18.23
N SER A 66 -11.04 8.44 -19.07
CA SER A 66 -12.24 7.71 -18.71
C SER A 66 -11.93 6.76 -17.53
N PRO A 67 -12.87 6.54 -16.59
CA PRO A 67 -12.63 5.64 -15.46
C PRO A 67 -12.23 4.21 -15.91
N ALA A 68 -12.77 3.72 -17.02
CA ALA A 68 -12.44 2.41 -17.55
C ALA A 68 -10.98 2.32 -18.06
N GLU A 69 -10.50 3.36 -18.75
CA GLU A 69 -9.09 3.45 -19.17
C GLU A 69 -8.18 3.57 -17.95
N LEU A 70 -8.53 4.43 -16.97
CA LEU A 70 -7.74 4.59 -15.76
C LEU A 70 -7.64 3.29 -14.96
N ASN A 71 -8.72 2.52 -14.87
CA ASN A 71 -8.72 1.21 -14.21
C ASN A 71 -7.82 0.21 -14.95
N THR A 72 -7.81 0.25 -16.28
CA THR A 72 -6.94 -0.61 -17.10
C THR A 72 -5.47 -0.24 -16.89
N LEU A 73 -5.15 1.05 -16.90
CA LEU A 73 -3.80 1.55 -16.66
C LEU A 73 -3.34 1.28 -15.21
N SER A 74 -4.23 1.43 -14.23
CA SER A 74 -4.00 1.07 -12.83
C SER A 74 -3.56 -0.39 -12.69
N GLU A 75 -4.34 -1.32 -13.23
CA GLU A 75 -4.05 -2.75 -13.17
C GLU A 75 -2.74 -3.10 -13.90
N TYR A 76 -2.56 -2.56 -15.10
CA TYR A 76 -1.36 -2.82 -15.90
C TYR A 76 -0.10 -2.26 -15.26
N GLY A 77 -0.12 -1.03 -14.74
CA GLY A 77 1.02 -0.42 -14.07
C GLY A 77 1.44 -1.17 -12.81
N LEU A 78 0.49 -1.60 -11.98
CA LEU A 78 0.79 -2.41 -10.78
C LEU A 78 1.34 -3.80 -11.15
N GLN A 79 0.86 -4.39 -12.25
CA GLN A 79 1.41 -5.65 -12.76
C GLN A 79 2.87 -5.47 -13.21
N LEU A 80 3.15 -4.48 -14.05
CA LEU A 80 4.50 -4.23 -14.55
C LEU A 80 5.50 -3.91 -13.42
N LEU A 81 5.09 -3.13 -12.41
CA LEU A 81 5.91 -2.89 -11.21
C LEU A 81 6.25 -4.19 -10.48
N SER A 82 5.26 -5.08 -10.34
CA SER A 82 5.45 -6.40 -9.73
C SER A 82 6.41 -7.28 -10.54
N GLU A 83 6.31 -7.26 -11.87
CA GLU A 83 7.19 -8.00 -12.78
C GLU A 83 8.64 -7.51 -12.72
N LEU A 84 8.84 -6.18 -12.71
CA LEU A 84 10.18 -5.58 -12.61
C LEU A 84 10.81 -5.88 -11.24
N ALA A 85 10.06 -5.73 -10.14
CA ALA A 85 10.51 -6.11 -8.79
C ALA A 85 10.82 -7.61 -8.69
N GLY A 86 9.99 -8.45 -9.32
CA GLY A 86 10.22 -9.89 -9.41
C GLY A 86 11.51 -10.22 -10.17
N THR A 87 11.85 -9.44 -11.20
CA THR A 87 13.10 -9.59 -11.94
C THR A 87 14.31 -9.22 -11.09
N ALA A 88 14.28 -8.09 -10.40
CA ALA A 88 15.32 -7.71 -9.44
C ALA A 88 15.51 -8.77 -8.33
N SER A 89 14.41 -9.33 -7.82
CA SER A 89 14.44 -10.42 -6.84
C SER A 89 15.11 -11.68 -7.42
N ARG A 90 14.73 -12.07 -8.64
CA ARG A 90 15.34 -13.22 -9.32
C ARG A 90 16.83 -13.00 -9.53
N LEU A 91 17.30 -11.78 -9.71
CA LEU A 91 18.73 -11.43 -9.86
C LEU A 91 19.49 -11.41 -8.52
N ASP A 92 18.86 -11.75 -7.39
CA ASP A 92 19.45 -11.72 -6.03
C ASP A 92 19.70 -10.29 -5.50
N HIS A 93 18.89 -9.33 -5.95
CA HIS A 93 18.89 -7.95 -5.46
C HIS A 93 17.58 -7.60 -4.74
N PRO A 94 17.32 -8.15 -3.53
CA PRO A 94 16.07 -7.94 -2.81
C PRO A 94 15.85 -6.48 -2.38
N THR A 95 16.92 -5.72 -2.13
CA THR A 95 16.80 -4.29 -1.83
C THR A 95 16.26 -3.51 -3.04
N LEU A 96 16.78 -3.81 -4.23
CA LEU A 96 16.32 -3.18 -5.48
C LEU A 96 14.86 -3.56 -5.76
N ALA A 97 14.52 -4.84 -5.56
CA ALA A 97 13.14 -5.31 -5.68
C ALA A 97 12.18 -4.57 -4.75
N ALA A 98 12.56 -4.39 -3.48
CA ALA A 98 11.77 -3.64 -2.52
C ALA A 98 11.61 -2.17 -2.94
N GLU A 99 12.68 -1.50 -3.39
CA GLU A 99 12.60 -0.12 -3.87
C GLU A 99 11.63 0.04 -5.07
N ILE A 100 11.59 -0.93 -5.98
CA ILE A 100 10.62 -0.96 -7.09
C ILE A 100 9.20 -1.20 -6.55
N GLU A 101 9.02 -2.17 -5.66
CA GLU A 101 7.72 -2.47 -5.06
C GLU A 101 7.14 -1.24 -4.35
N HIS A 102 7.99 -0.45 -3.67
CA HIS A 102 7.58 0.76 -2.96
C HIS A 102 6.97 1.83 -3.87
N LEU A 103 7.28 1.83 -5.17
CA LEU A 103 6.62 2.73 -6.13
C LEU A 103 5.13 2.42 -6.34
N SER A 104 4.69 1.20 -6.00
CA SER A 104 3.27 0.81 -6.07
C SER A 104 2.39 1.71 -5.20
N PHE A 105 2.90 2.19 -4.07
CA PHE A 105 2.14 3.05 -3.15
C PHE A 105 1.86 4.45 -3.72
N PRO A 106 2.86 5.28 -4.10
CA PRO A 106 2.60 6.57 -4.73
C PRO A 106 1.88 6.44 -6.08
N TYR A 107 2.09 5.35 -6.83
CA TYR A 107 1.34 5.08 -8.05
C TYR A 107 -0.15 4.85 -7.78
N ALA A 108 -0.48 3.93 -6.86
CA ALA A 108 -1.87 3.66 -6.49
C ALA A 108 -2.58 4.89 -5.89
N LEU A 109 -1.87 5.70 -5.11
CA LEU A 109 -2.40 6.94 -4.54
C LEU A 109 -2.68 7.98 -5.64
N TRP A 110 -1.83 8.07 -6.67
CA TRP A 110 -2.11 8.92 -7.82
C TRP A 110 -3.37 8.45 -8.55
N ILE A 111 -3.51 7.15 -8.82
CA ILE A 111 -4.72 6.57 -9.43
C ILE A 111 -5.97 6.90 -8.62
N ALA A 112 -5.95 6.70 -7.30
CA ALA A 112 -7.07 6.98 -6.40
C ALA A 112 -7.52 8.45 -6.51
N ARG A 113 -6.57 9.39 -6.53
CA ARG A 113 -6.83 10.83 -6.63
C ARG A 113 -7.41 11.27 -7.98
N HIS A 114 -7.27 10.44 -9.01
CA HIS A 114 -7.82 10.70 -10.35
C HIS A 114 -9.09 9.88 -10.61
N GLY A 115 -9.66 9.24 -9.57
CA GLY A 115 -10.93 8.52 -9.65
C GLY A 115 -10.83 7.11 -10.24
N GLY A 116 -9.62 6.53 -10.23
CA GLY A 116 -9.42 5.15 -10.66
C GLY A 116 -9.60 4.14 -9.52
N GLU A 117 -9.86 2.91 -9.90
CA GLU A 117 -10.01 1.77 -9.01
C GLU A 117 -8.70 0.99 -8.85
N ILE A 118 -8.48 0.47 -7.64
CA ILE A 118 -7.35 -0.39 -7.31
C ILE A 118 -7.88 -1.81 -7.11
N ARG A 119 -7.46 -2.70 -8.02
CA ARG A 119 -7.84 -4.11 -8.02
C ARG A 119 -6.76 -5.02 -7.42
N ARG A 120 -5.51 -4.58 -7.47
CA ARG A 120 -4.34 -5.35 -6.99
C ARG A 120 -3.71 -4.62 -5.80
N LEU A 121 -4.02 -5.08 -4.59
CA LEU A 121 -3.58 -4.42 -3.37
C LEU A 121 -2.26 -4.95 -2.80
N GLU A 122 -1.78 -6.12 -3.23
CA GLU A 122 -0.65 -6.81 -2.57
C GLU A 122 0.61 -5.93 -2.45
N SER A 123 1.14 -5.44 -3.57
CA SER A 123 2.34 -4.58 -3.58
C SER A 123 2.10 -3.23 -2.92
N VAL A 124 0.88 -2.67 -3.03
CA VAL A 124 0.49 -1.40 -2.41
C VAL A 124 0.51 -1.52 -0.89
N VAL A 125 -0.02 -2.61 -0.35
CA VAL A 125 -0.11 -2.87 1.09
C VAL A 125 1.27 -3.22 1.68
N ASN A 126 2.09 -3.97 0.94
CA ASN A 126 3.48 -4.23 1.33
C ASN A 126 4.28 -2.92 1.43
N ALA A 127 4.18 -2.07 0.41
CA ALA A 127 4.80 -0.75 0.39
C ALA A 127 4.29 0.16 1.52
N LEU A 128 2.98 0.17 1.78
CA LEU A 128 2.40 0.89 2.92
C LEU A 128 2.99 0.40 4.26
N ALA A 129 3.05 -0.92 4.47
CA ALA A 129 3.61 -1.50 5.69
C ALA A 129 5.08 -1.10 5.87
N HIS A 130 5.85 -1.07 4.78
CA HIS A 130 7.23 -0.59 4.79
C HIS A 130 7.33 0.87 5.27
N PHE A 131 6.58 1.78 4.65
CA PHE A 131 6.59 3.21 5.05
C PHE A 131 6.11 3.41 6.50
N ALA A 132 5.08 2.67 6.92
CA ALA A 132 4.59 2.70 8.29
C ALA A 132 5.69 2.24 9.27
N ASN A 133 6.40 1.14 8.98
CA ASN A 133 7.42 0.60 9.87
C ASN A 133 8.67 1.49 9.97
N GLN A 134 8.98 2.28 8.95
CA GLN A 134 10.14 3.18 8.97
C GLN A 134 9.90 4.54 9.61
N SER A 135 8.65 4.90 9.89
CA SER A 135 8.31 6.20 10.45
C SER A 135 7.99 6.12 11.94
N SER A 136 8.56 7.02 12.73
CA SER A 136 8.27 7.14 14.16
C SER A 136 7.53 8.43 14.52
N SER A 137 7.26 9.30 13.53
CA SER A 137 6.61 10.59 13.76
C SER A 137 5.08 10.45 13.73
N PRO A 138 4.36 10.91 14.76
CA PRO A 138 2.89 10.94 14.75
C PRO A 138 2.31 11.72 13.56
N GLU A 139 2.97 12.79 13.11
CA GLU A 139 2.52 13.59 11.95
C GLU A 139 2.59 12.81 10.64
N THR A 140 3.68 12.04 10.45
CA THR A 140 3.80 11.17 9.27
C THR A 140 2.79 10.03 9.33
N MET A 141 2.51 9.48 10.51
CA MET A 141 1.44 8.49 10.69
C MET A 141 0.06 9.08 10.37
N ALA A 142 -0.21 10.32 10.77
CA ALA A 142 -1.45 11.01 10.41
C ALA A 142 -1.60 11.17 8.88
N SER A 143 -0.52 11.54 8.18
CA SER A 143 -0.53 11.61 6.72
C SER A 143 -0.77 10.24 6.07
N LEU A 144 -0.06 9.20 6.54
CA LEU A 144 -0.25 7.82 6.09
C LEU A 144 -1.68 7.32 6.34
N TYR A 145 -2.29 7.70 7.46
CA TYR A 145 -3.68 7.35 7.76
C TYR A 145 -4.63 7.91 6.69
N CYS A 146 -4.50 9.21 6.35
CA CYS A 146 -5.31 9.82 5.31
C CYS A 146 -5.13 9.11 3.96
N GLN A 147 -3.89 8.78 3.61
CA GLN A 147 -3.59 8.06 2.36
C GLN A 147 -4.16 6.63 2.37
N CYS A 148 -4.20 5.95 3.52
CA CYS A 148 -4.89 4.67 3.65
C CYS A 148 -6.39 4.81 3.38
N CYS A 149 -7.02 5.88 3.85
CA CYS A 149 -8.43 6.15 3.55
C CYS A 149 -8.63 6.38 2.06
N GLU A 150 -7.78 7.18 1.40
CA GLU A 150 -7.83 7.38 -0.06
C GLU A 150 -7.73 6.04 -0.83
N LEU A 151 -6.82 5.14 -0.41
CA LEU A 151 -6.67 3.83 -1.04
C LEU A 151 -7.85 2.91 -0.78
N ILE A 152 -8.43 2.94 0.42
CA ILE A 152 -9.63 2.16 0.77
C ILE A 152 -10.81 2.61 -0.10
N ASP A 153 -11.03 3.92 -0.22
CA ASP A 153 -12.14 4.47 -1.01
C ASP A 153 -11.98 4.16 -2.52
N ALA A 154 -10.75 4.03 -3.00
CA ALA A 154 -10.44 3.64 -4.37
C ALA A 154 -10.33 2.13 -4.59
N THR A 155 -10.47 1.30 -3.55
CA THR A 155 -10.37 -0.16 -3.70
C THR A 155 -11.62 -0.68 -4.40
N SER A 156 -11.44 -1.51 -5.43
CA SER A 156 -12.58 -2.14 -6.11
C SER A 156 -13.25 -3.20 -5.21
N PRO A 157 -14.56 -3.42 -5.30
CA PRO A 157 -15.24 -4.48 -4.54
C PRO A 157 -14.63 -5.88 -4.75
N ALA A 158 -14.15 -6.16 -5.97
CA ALA A 158 -13.50 -7.43 -6.29
C ALA A 158 -12.19 -7.67 -5.51
N ALA A 159 -11.50 -6.60 -5.09
CA ALA A 159 -10.29 -6.70 -4.28
C ALA A 159 -10.60 -6.96 -2.79
N GLU A 160 -11.81 -6.62 -2.34
CA GLU A 160 -12.30 -6.94 -0.99
C GLU A 160 -12.62 -8.44 -0.87
N GLU A 161 -13.18 -9.02 -1.93
CA GLU A 161 -13.60 -10.42 -2.06
C GLU A 161 -12.41 -11.38 -2.29
N GLY A 162 -11.50 -11.51 -1.33
CA GLY A 162 -10.50 -12.58 -1.35
C GLY A 162 -10.96 -13.85 -0.62
N PRO A 163 -10.21 -14.96 -0.71
CA PRO A 163 -10.58 -16.22 -0.08
C PRO A 163 -10.82 -16.05 1.42
N ALA A 164 -12.04 -16.42 1.86
CA ALA A 164 -12.49 -16.25 3.23
C ALA A 164 -11.50 -16.88 4.22
N GLY A 165 -11.11 -16.11 5.23
CA GLY A 165 -10.20 -16.56 6.28
C GLY A 165 -8.72 -16.60 5.89
N ASN A 166 -8.29 -16.09 4.73
CA ASN A 166 -6.88 -15.93 4.42
C ASN A 166 -6.28 -14.75 5.21
N PRO A 167 -5.37 -14.98 6.19
CA PRO A 167 -4.77 -13.89 6.96
C PRO A 167 -3.88 -12.98 6.12
N ARG A 168 -3.41 -13.45 4.96
CA ARG A 168 -2.60 -12.68 4.01
C ARG A 168 -3.42 -11.99 2.93
N ASN A 169 -4.75 -11.95 3.08
CA ASN A 169 -5.60 -11.18 2.17
C ASN A 169 -5.16 -9.69 2.20
N PRO A 170 -4.80 -9.09 1.05
CA PRO A 170 -4.33 -7.70 1.00
C PRO A 170 -5.34 -6.66 1.51
N TRP A 171 -6.64 -6.82 1.24
CA TRP A 171 -7.68 -5.94 1.77
C TRP A 171 -7.75 -5.96 3.29
N ARG A 172 -7.73 -7.16 3.89
CA ARG A 172 -7.64 -7.34 5.34
C ARG A 172 -6.40 -6.65 5.90
N LEU A 173 -5.25 -6.83 5.27
CA LEU A 173 -3.99 -6.21 5.69
C LEU A 173 -4.03 -4.67 5.55
N LEU A 174 -4.70 -4.12 4.54
CA LEU A 174 -4.90 -2.68 4.38
C LEU A 174 -5.69 -2.09 5.56
N LEU A 175 -6.81 -2.73 5.94
CA LEU A 175 -7.63 -2.30 7.08
C LEU A 175 -6.86 -2.36 8.40
N VAL A 176 -6.10 -3.43 8.62
CA VAL A 176 -5.24 -3.60 9.80
C VAL A 176 -4.13 -2.54 9.82
N ASN A 177 -3.44 -2.32 8.71
CA ASN A 177 -2.40 -1.29 8.60
C ASN A 177 -2.96 0.10 8.87
N ARG A 178 -4.16 0.43 8.35
CA ARG A 178 -4.83 1.70 8.68
C ARG A 178 -5.06 1.86 10.17
N ALA A 179 -5.52 0.82 10.87
CA ALA A 179 -5.76 0.87 12.32
C ALA A 179 -4.46 1.00 13.14
N ILE A 180 -3.39 0.34 12.71
CA ILE A 180 -2.05 0.48 13.32
C ILE A 180 -1.52 1.91 13.13
N VAL A 181 -1.60 2.44 11.91
CA VAL A 181 -1.16 3.80 11.58
C VAL A 181 -1.99 4.83 12.34
N ALA A 182 -3.32 4.66 12.44
CA ALA A 182 -4.20 5.50 13.25
C ALA A 182 -3.74 5.54 14.71
N THR A 183 -3.43 4.38 15.30
CA THR A 183 -2.94 4.28 16.69
C THR A 183 -1.59 5.00 16.87
N ARG A 184 -0.66 4.81 15.92
CA ARG A 184 0.68 5.42 15.97
C ARG A 184 0.68 6.92 15.65
N SER A 185 -0.40 7.44 15.06
CA SER A 185 -0.62 8.89 14.89
C SER A 185 -0.95 9.61 16.19
N LEU A 186 -1.26 8.87 17.26
CA LEU A 186 -1.71 9.39 18.56
C LEU A 186 -3.00 10.23 18.49
N ASN A 187 -3.73 10.15 17.37
CA ASN A 187 -4.99 10.84 17.17
C ASN A 187 -6.18 9.90 17.41
N ALA A 188 -6.88 10.10 18.53
CA ALA A 188 -8.06 9.32 18.88
C ALA A 188 -9.19 9.42 17.84
N GLU A 189 -9.32 10.56 17.15
CA GLU A 189 -10.34 10.76 16.12
C GLU A 189 -10.12 9.88 14.90
N PHE A 190 -8.87 9.49 14.61
CA PHE A 190 -8.55 8.55 13.53
C PHE A 190 -8.72 7.09 13.97
N MET A 191 -8.48 6.81 15.25
CA MET A 191 -8.56 5.46 15.81
C MET A 191 -9.99 4.92 15.79
N GLU A 192 -10.98 5.72 16.18
CA GLU A 192 -12.38 5.26 16.25
C GLU A 192 -12.92 4.72 14.93
N PRO A 193 -12.91 5.47 13.80
CA PRO A 193 -13.38 4.95 12.52
C PRO A 193 -12.54 3.76 12.02
N ALA A 194 -11.23 3.75 12.30
CA ALA A 194 -10.39 2.62 11.92
C ALA A 194 -10.75 1.34 12.68
N PHE A 195 -10.99 1.45 13.99
CA PHE A 195 -11.36 0.34 14.85
C PHE A 195 -12.78 -0.15 14.58
N ASN A 196 -13.73 0.74 14.29
CA ASN A 196 -15.07 0.35 13.83
C ASN A 196 -15.00 -0.52 12.58
N ALA A 197 -14.18 -0.14 11.60
CA ALA A 197 -14.00 -0.96 10.40
C ALA A 197 -13.39 -2.33 10.68
N ILE A 198 -12.47 -2.46 11.66
CA ILE A 198 -11.97 -3.78 12.09
C ILE A 198 -13.13 -4.62 12.65
N VAL A 199 -13.97 -4.04 13.49
CA VAL A 199 -15.11 -4.76 14.10
C VAL A 199 -16.15 -5.17 13.05
N GLU A 200 -16.47 -4.27 12.12
CA GLU A 200 -17.52 -4.45 11.12
C GLU A 200 -17.08 -5.38 9.99
N LEU A 201 -15.87 -5.18 9.46
CA LEU A 201 -15.40 -5.86 8.25
C LEU A 201 -14.53 -7.08 8.57
N LEU A 202 -13.86 -7.09 9.73
CA LEU A 202 -12.94 -8.15 10.17
C LEU A 202 -13.31 -8.71 11.56
N PRO A 203 -14.56 -9.14 11.80
CA PRO A 203 -15.03 -9.53 13.13
C PRO A 203 -14.23 -10.70 13.74
N ASN A 204 -13.73 -11.61 12.91
CA ASN A 204 -12.89 -12.75 13.34
C ASN A 204 -11.49 -12.32 13.80
N ASP A 205 -11.04 -11.13 13.39
CA ASP A 205 -9.71 -10.59 13.73
C ASP A 205 -9.76 -9.61 14.89
N ALA A 206 -10.92 -9.01 15.15
CA ALA A 206 -11.11 -7.96 16.14
C ALA A 206 -10.60 -8.35 17.54
N GLU A 207 -10.95 -9.55 18.03
CA GLU A 207 -10.50 -10.05 19.34
C GLU A 207 -8.98 -10.03 19.45
N ARG A 208 -8.29 -10.66 18.48
CA ARG A 208 -6.83 -10.76 18.48
C ARG A 208 -6.18 -9.39 18.31
N PHE A 209 -6.70 -8.57 17.41
CA PHE A 209 -6.18 -7.24 17.12
C PHE A 209 -6.18 -6.35 18.37
N PHE A 210 -7.30 -6.27 19.10
CA PHE A 210 -7.38 -5.43 20.30
C PHE A 210 -6.61 -6.01 21.49
N ALA A 211 -6.49 -7.33 21.60
CA ALA A 211 -5.64 -7.97 22.60
C ALA A 211 -4.16 -7.62 22.40
N GLU A 212 -3.65 -7.79 21.17
CA GLU A 212 -2.28 -7.38 20.79
C GLU A 212 -2.07 -5.88 21.03
N GLY A 213 -3.05 -5.04 20.67
CA GLY A 213 -3.02 -3.60 20.93
C GLY A 213 -2.84 -3.27 22.42
N MET A 214 -3.57 -3.93 23.31
CA MET A 214 -3.43 -3.74 24.76
C MET A 214 -2.06 -4.19 25.30
N GLU A 215 -1.51 -5.29 24.79
CA GLU A 215 -0.16 -5.73 25.15
C GLU A 215 0.89 -4.70 24.75
N GLN A 216 0.79 -4.14 23.53
CA GLN A 216 1.68 -3.08 23.08
C GLN A 216 1.57 -1.81 23.94
N MET A 217 0.37 -1.45 24.40
CA MET A 217 0.18 -0.33 25.34
C MET A 217 0.84 -0.59 26.71
N ALA A 218 1.05 -1.85 27.11
CA ALA A 218 1.76 -2.14 28.37
C ALA A 218 3.28 -1.93 28.25
N VAL A 219 3.82 -2.00 27.03
CA VAL A 219 5.25 -1.88 26.73
C VAL A 219 5.63 -0.44 26.34
N ILE A 220 4.73 0.28 25.67
CA ILE A 220 4.97 1.61 25.10
C ILE A 220 4.19 2.68 25.88
N ASP A 221 4.85 3.79 26.21
CA ASP A 221 4.27 4.91 26.97
C ASP A 221 3.35 5.80 26.11
N TYR A 222 2.23 5.23 25.66
CA TYR A 222 1.21 5.97 24.92
C TYR A 222 0.43 6.95 25.82
N PRO A 223 0.04 8.14 25.32
CA PRO A 223 -0.81 9.08 26.04
C PRO A 223 -2.15 8.48 26.49
N GLU A 224 -2.69 8.94 27.62
CA GLU A 224 -3.90 8.35 28.21
C GLU A 224 -5.11 8.40 27.28
N HIS A 225 -5.28 9.43 26.46
CA HIS A 225 -6.40 9.51 25.52
C HIS A 225 -6.34 8.40 24.46
N VAL A 226 -5.14 7.99 24.01
CA VAL A 226 -4.95 6.85 23.10
C VAL A 226 -5.25 5.54 23.84
N ARG A 227 -4.69 5.37 25.05
CA ARG A 227 -4.91 4.18 25.88
C ARG A 227 -6.39 3.95 26.19
N ALA A 228 -7.14 5.03 26.44
CA ALA A 228 -8.56 4.98 26.73
C ALA A 228 -9.36 4.41 25.56
N VAL A 229 -9.03 4.80 24.32
CA VAL A 229 -9.68 4.26 23.12
C VAL A 229 -9.37 2.77 22.95
N VAL A 230 -8.10 2.37 22.98
CA VAL A 230 -7.71 0.94 22.85
C VAL A 230 -8.38 0.09 23.93
N ARG A 231 -8.36 0.54 25.19
CA ARG A 231 -9.01 -0.16 26.30
C ARG A 231 -10.51 -0.33 26.08
N ARG A 232 -11.20 0.71 25.59
CA ARG A 232 -12.64 0.66 25.32
C ARG A 232 -12.99 -0.42 24.31
N TYR A 233 -12.26 -0.48 23.18
CA TYR A 233 -12.50 -1.50 22.16
C TYR A 233 -12.08 -2.90 22.62
N TYR A 234 -10.97 -3.02 23.35
CA TYR A 234 -10.56 -4.29 23.96
C TYR A 234 -11.64 -4.87 24.90
N LEU A 235 -12.18 -4.06 25.82
CA LEU A 235 -13.23 -4.52 26.73
C LEU A 235 -14.53 -4.91 26.00
N ALA A 236 -14.84 -4.24 24.89
CA ALA A 236 -16.05 -4.48 24.11
C ALA A 236 -15.96 -5.73 23.21
N HIS A 237 -14.78 -6.03 22.67
CA HIS A 237 -14.61 -6.97 21.56
C HIS A 237 -13.58 -8.10 21.80
N ALA A 238 -12.74 -8.01 22.83
CA ALA A 238 -11.68 -9.00 23.10
C ALA A 238 -11.75 -9.67 24.48
N VAL A 239 -12.68 -9.25 25.35
CA VAL A 239 -12.92 -9.92 26.63
C VAL A 239 -14.06 -10.94 26.46
N PRO A 240 -13.85 -12.22 26.85
CA PRO A 240 -14.93 -13.20 26.79
C PRO A 240 -16.10 -12.74 27.65
N ARG A 241 -17.26 -12.53 27.03
CA ARG A 241 -18.50 -12.24 27.74
C ARG A 241 -18.85 -13.47 28.57
N ARG A 242 -18.58 -13.41 29.88
CA ARG A 242 -19.13 -14.37 30.83
C ARG A 242 -20.64 -14.12 30.87
N LEU A 243 -21.40 -14.93 30.14
CA LEU A 243 -22.84 -15.03 30.31
C LEU A 243 -23.08 -15.57 31.73
N HIS A 244 -23.68 -14.74 32.58
CA HIS A 244 -24.24 -15.15 33.86
C HIS A 244 -25.61 -15.77 33.67
#